data_AF-A0A6I9PIK7-F1
#
_entry.id   AF-A0A6I9PIK7-F1
#
_cell.length_a   1.000
_cell.length_b   1.000
_cell.length_c   1.000
_cell.angle_alpha   90.00
_cell.angle_beta   90.00
_cell.angle_gamma   90.00
#
_symmetry.space_group_name_H-M   'P 1'
#
loop_
_entity.id
_entity.type
_entity.pdbx_description
1 polymer ?
#
loop_
_entity_poly.entity_id
_entity_poly.type
_entity_poly.pdbx_seq_one_letter_code
_entity_poly.pdbx_strand_id
1 'polypeptide(L)'
;MEVWVLEAEEALRAPDPSGSTEPPLIQNRMQELKSLMLRFSSLSPELDRVTELGYRLPLNDPEIKRLQSLNRSWSSASAQTTERFSKLQAFLLQQQSFLEKCETWMEFLLQTEENLAVEISGNMQSLTEQQKAHELFQAEMFSRQQILHSIISDGQRMLEQGQVDD
;
A
#
# COMPACT_ATOMS: atom_id res chain seq x y z
N MET A 1 -6.19 -18.28 -3.69
CA MET A 1 -6.68 -16.92 -4.00
C MET A 1 -8.03 -16.63 -3.34
N GLU A 2 -9.11 -17.33 -3.67
CA GLU A 2 -10.44 -17.07 -3.07
C GLU A 2 -10.47 -17.11 -1.54
N VAL A 3 -9.89 -18.16 -0.95
CA VAL A 3 -9.78 -18.28 0.53
C VAL A 3 -9.07 -17.07 1.13
N TRP A 4 -7.99 -16.62 0.48
CA TRP A 4 -7.22 -15.49 0.96
C TRP A 4 -7.99 -14.17 0.83
N VAL A 5 -8.74 -13.95 -0.25
CA VAL A 5 -9.57 -12.74 -0.40
C VAL A 5 -10.63 -12.69 0.70
N LEU A 6 -11.22 -13.82 1.07
CA LEU A 6 -12.16 -13.90 2.19
C LEU A 6 -11.49 -13.58 3.53
N GLU A 7 -10.27 -14.08 3.77
CA GLU A 7 -9.48 -13.73 4.95
C GLU A 7 -9.17 -12.22 5.01
N ALA A 8 -8.84 -11.61 3.86
CA ALA A 8 -8.61 -10.18 3.75
C ALA A 8 -9.89 -9.37 4.02
N GLU A 9 -11.03 -9.78 3.44
CA GLU A 9 -12.34 -9.18 3.71
C GLU A 9 -12.71 -9.28 5.19
N GLU A 10 -12.43 -10.41 5.86
CA GLU A 10 -12.65 -10.57 7.29
C GLU A 10 -11.77 -9.63 8.12
N ALA A 11 -10.47 -9.53 7.78
CA ALA A 11 -9.56 -8.58 8.44
C ALA A 11 -10.00 -7.12 8.24
N LEU A 12 -10.68 -6.82 7.13
CA LEU A 12 -11.29 -5.52 6.84
C LEU A 12 -12.63 -5.31 7.56
N ARG A 13 -13.24 -6.31 8.21
CA ARG A 13 -14.43 -6.09 9.04
C ARG A 13 -14.12 -5.38 10.36
N ALA A 14 -12.90 -5.55 10.88
CA ALA A 14 -12.45 -4.82 12.05
C ALA A 14 -12.53 -3.30 11.78
N PRO A 15 -13.05 -2.47 12.72
CA PRO A 15 -13.13 -1.02 12.53
C PRO A 15 -11.76 -0.35 12.67
N ASP A 16 -11.60 0.83 12.07
CA ASP A 16 -10.39 1.64 12.26
C ASP A 16 -10.46 2.43 13.56
N PRO A 17 -9.34 2.56 14.31
CA PRO A 17 -9.26 3.36 15.52
C PRO A 17 -9.15 4.88 15.23
N SER A 18 -9.88 5.39 14.24
CA SER A 18 -9.76 6.78 13.73
C SER A 18 -10.13 7.87 14.75
N GLY A 19 -10.78 7.50 15.86
CA GLY A 19 -11.08 8.39 16.99
C GLY A 19 -10.23 8.12 18.24
N SER A 20 -9.26 7.19 18.17
CA SER A 20 -8.36 6.89 19.28
C SER A 20 -7.30 7.98 19.41
N THR A 21 -6.95 8.33 20.64
CA THR A 21 -5.81 9.18 20.97
C THR A 21 -4.54 8.39 21.24
N GLU A 22 -4.56 7.06 21.06
CA GLU A 22 -3.41 6.18 21.30
C GLU A 22 -2.65 5.89 19.99
N PRO A 23 -1.46 6.49 19.78
CA PRO A 23 -0.67 6.27 18.56
C PRO A 23 -0.35 4.79 18.26
N PRO A 24 -0.03 3.94 19.25
CA PRO A 24 0.28 2.53 18.98
C PRO A 24 -0.87 1.75 18.32
N LEU A 25 -2.12 2.04 18.68
CA LEU A 25 -3.28 1.36 18.09
C LEU A 25 -3.43 1.69 16.61
N ILE A 26 -3.24 2.96 16.25
CA ILE A 26 -3.33 3.44 14.87
C ILE A 26 -2.18 2.87 14.04
N GLN A 27 -0.96 2.91 14.59
CA GLN A 27 0.22 2.35 13.93
C GLN A 27 0.08 0.85 13.69
N ASN A 28 -0.37 0.08 14.68
CA ASN A 28 -0.62 -1.36 14.52
C ASN A 28 -1.65 -1.63 13.41
N ARG A 29 -2.77 -0.90 13.41
CA ARG A 29 -3.78 -1.04 12.35
C ARG A 29 -3.23 -0.67 10.97
N MET A 30 -2.40 0.37 10.89
CA MET A 30 -1.73 0.74 9.65
C MET A 30 -0.76 -0.34 9.16
N GLN A 31 -0.02 -1.00 10.05
CA GLN A 31 0.87 -2.11 9.67
C GLN A 31 0.08 -3.30 9.14
N GLU A 32 -1.06 -3.64 9.75
CA GLU A 32 -1.97 -4.68 9.23
C GLU A 32 -2.46 -4.34 7.82
N LEU A 33 -2.98 -3.12 7.61
CA LEU A 33 -3.46 -2.68 6.30
C LEU A 33 -2.33 -2.62 5.27
N LYS A 34 -1.13 -2.17 5.65
CA LYS A 34 0.06 -2.19 4.78
C LYS A 34 0.41 -3.62 4.35
N SER A 35 0.37 -4.57 5.29
CA SER A 35 0.62 -5.99 4.98
C SER A 35 -0.38 -6.54 3.97
N LEU A 36 -1.66 -6.16 4.08
CA LEU A 36 -2.68 -6.52 3.11
C LEU A 36 -2.40 -5.88 1.74
N MET A 37 -2.07 -4.58 1.68
CA MET A 37 -1.73 -3.89 0.42
C MET A 37 -0.56 -4.56 -0.32
N LEU A 38 0.51 -4.88 0.40
CA LEU A 38 1.67 -5.58 -0.18
C LEU A 38 1.28 -6.97 -0.68
N ARG A 39 0.40 -7.67 0.04
CA ARG A 39 -0.07 -9.00 -0.36
C ARG A 39 -1.04 -8.97 -1.55
N PHE A 40 -1.89 -7.95 -1.66
CA PHE A 40 -2.66 -7.68 -2.88
C PHE A 40 -1.72 -7.42 -4.06
N SER A 41 -0.70 -6.59 -3.86
CA SER A 41 0.26 -6.24 -4.91
C SER A 41 1.04 -7.48 -5.40
N SER A 42 1.52 -8.34 -4.51
CA SER A 42 2.28 -9.54 -4.89
C SER A 42 1.47 -10.62 -5.59
N LEU A 43 0.17 -10.69 -5.30
CA LEU A 43 -0.74 -11.69 -5.88
C LEU A 43 -1.50 -11.15 -7.12
N SER A 44 -1.38 -9.86 -7.44
CA SER A 44 -1.99 -9.26 -8.64
C SER A 44 -1.64 -9.99 -9.95
N PRO A 45 -0.37 -10.37 -10.21
CA PRO A 45 -0.03 -11.08 -11.44
C PRO A 45 -0.71 -12.44 -11.56
N GLU A 46 -0.97 -13.12 -10.43
CA GLU A 46 -1.68 -14.40 -10.43
C GLU A 46 -3.17 -14.19 -10.75
N LEU A 47 -3.78 -13.12 -10.23
CA LEU A 47 -5.16 -12.76 -10.54
C LEU A 47 -5.32 -12.43 -12.03
N ASP A 48 -4.40 -11.64 -12.57
CA ASP A 48 -4.39 -11.27 -13.99
C ASP A 48 -4.31 -12.52 -14.87
N ARG A 49 -3.44 -13.47 -14.51
CA ARG A 49 -3.31 -14.76 -15.22
C ARG A 49 -4.59 -15.60 -15.16
N VAL A 50 -5.23 -15.69 -13.98
CA VAL A 50 -6.49 -16.44 -13.83
C VAL A 50 -7.61 -15.78 -14.64
N THR A 51 -7.66 -14.45 -14.63
CA THR A 51 -8.62 -13.66 -15.41
C THR A 51 -8.40 -13.84 -16.91
N GLU A 52 -7.15 -13.79 -17.39
CA GLU A 52 -6.81 -14.03 -18.80
C GLU A 52 -7.23 -15.43 -19.24
N LEU A 53 -6.90 -16.47 -18.46
CA LEU A 53 -7.31 -17.83 -18.75
C LEU A 53 -8.83 -17.97 -18.78
N GLY A 54 -9.54 -17.28 -17.89
CA GLY A 54 -10.99 -17.26 -17.86
C GLY A 54 -11.64 -16.68 -19.12
N TYR A 55 -10.98 -15.74 -19.81
CA TYR A 55 -11.43 -15.23 -21.09
C TYR A 55 -11.09 -16.14 -22.28
N ARG A 56 -10.06 -16.97 -22.15
CA ARG A 56 -9.55 -17.84 -23.24
C ARG A 56 -10.18 -19.22 -23.26
N LEU A 57 -10.70 -19.69 -22.13
CA LEU A 57 -11.27 -21.03 -21.99
C LEU A 57 -12.81 -20.98 -22.09
N PRO A 58 -13.43 -22.03 -22.67
CA PRO A 58 -14.89 -22.15 -22.69
C PRO A 58 -15.39 -22.54 -21.30
N LEU A 59 -15.68 -21.54 -20.47
CA LEU A 59 -16.22 -21.73 -19.12
C LEU A 59 -17.74 -21.92 -19.12
N ASN A 60 -18.24 -22.70 -18.16
CA ASN A 60 -19.69 -22.79 -17.88
C ASN A 60 -20.18 -21.63 -17.00
N ASP A 61 -21.50 -21.42 -16.95
CA ASP A 61 -22.11 -20.33 -16.18
C ASP A 61 -21.66 -20.28 -14.69
N PRO A 62 -21.58 -21.40 -13.96
CA PRO A 62 -21.02 -21.41 -12.60
C PRO A 62 -19.57 -20.90 -12.52
N GLU A 63 -18.69 -21.34 -13.43
CA GLU A 63 -17.29 -20.94 -13.48
C GLU A 63 -17.14 -19.44 -13.80
N ILE A 64 -17.94 -18.93 -14.73
CA ILE A 64 -17.97 -17.50 -15.07
C ILE A 64 -18.39 -16.67 -13.85
N LYS A 65 -19.47 -17.08 -13.16
CA LYS A 65 -19.94 -16.39 -11.95
C LYS A 65 -18.89 -16.39 -10.84
N ARG A 66 -18.18 -17.50 -10.66
CA ARG A 66 -17.10 -17.63 -9.68
C ARG A 66 -15.95 -16.67 -9.97
N LEU A 67 -15.49 -16.62 -11.22
CA LEU A 67 -14.43 -15.69 -11.65
C LEU A 67 -14.85 -14.22 -11.46
N GLN A 68 -16.07 -13.87 -11.86
CA GLN A 68 -16.61 -12.52 -11.67
C GLN A 68 -16.70 -12.13 -10.19
N SER A 69 -17.14 -13.06 -9.33
CA SER A 69 -17.19 -12.84 -7.89
C SER A 69 -15.81 -12.60 -7.31
N LEU A 70 -14.82 -13.43 -7.69
CA LEU A 70 -13.44 -13.26 -7.25
C LEU A 70 -12.88 -11.88 -7.65
N ASN A 71 -13.03 -11.47 -8.91
CA ASN A 71 -12.55 -10.18 -9.40
C ASN A 71 -13.24 -8.99 -8.68
N ARG A 72 -14.54 -9.09 -8.40
CA ARG A 72 -15.27 -8.07 -7.65
C ARG A 72 -14.78 -7.99 -6.20
N SER A 73 -14.71 -9.10 -5.49
CA SER A 73 -14.24 -9.15 -4.09
C SER A 73 -12.80 -8.64 -3.98
N TRP A 74 -11.93 -9.08 -4.88
CA TRP A 74 -10.55 -8.58 -4.96
C TRP A 74 -10.48 -7.06 -5.11
N SER A 75 -11.16 -6.53 -6.13
CA SER A 75 -11.14 -5.09 -6.43
C SER A 75 -11.68 -4.27 -5.26
N SER A 76 -12.77 -4.75 -4.66
CA SER A 76 -13.40 -4.11 -3.49
C SER A 76 -12.46 -4.11 -2.27
N ALA A 77 -11.91 -5.28 -1.91
CA ALA A 77 -11.06 -5.42 -0.74
C ALA A 77 -9.72 -4.66 -0.89
N SER A 78 -9.12 -4.70 -2.07
CA SER A 78 -7.89 -3.95 -2.37
C SER A 78 -8.11 -2.43 -2.30
N ALA A 79 -9.20 -1.94 -2.90
CA ALA A 79 -9.56 -0.52 -2.85
C ALA A 79 -9.85 -0.07 -1.42
N GLN A 80 -10.63 -0.86 -0.66
CA GLN A 80 -10.96 -0.57 0.73
C GLN A 80 -9.70 -0.55 1.62
N THR A 81 -8.78 -1.49 1.43
CA THR A 81 -7.51 -1.52 2.18
C THR A 81 -6.72 -0.23 1.95
N THR A 82 -6.57 0.16 0.68
CA THR A 82 -5.83 1.36 0.27
C THR A 82 -6.48 2.63 0.82
N GLU A 83 -7.81 2.75 0.73
CA GLU A 83 -8.55 3.89 1.24
C GLU A 83 -8.41 4.04 2.76
N ARG A 84 -8.55 2.94 3.50
CA ARG A 84 -8.44 2.95 4.97
C ARG A 84 -7.02 3.28 5.43
N PHE A 85 -6.01 2.70 4.79
CA PHE A 85 -4.62 3.02 5.08
C PHE A 85 -4.35 4.52 4.86
N SER A 86 -4.81 5.05 3.72
CA SER A 86 -4.66 6.46 3.35
C SER A 86 -5.34 7.40 4.37
N LYS A 87 -6.52 7.03 4.88
CA LYS A 87 -7.23 7.82 5.90
C LYS A 87 -6.47 7.84 7.22
N LEU A 88 -5.97 6.69 7.68
CA LEU A 88 -5.19 6.62 8.92
C LEU A 88 -3.85 7.34 8.80
N GLN A 89 -3.16 7.22 7.65
CA GLN A 89 -1.92 7.95 7.41
C GLN A 89 -2.17 9.46 7.42
N ALA A 90 -3.20 9.94 6.73
CA ALA A 90 -3.58 11.35 6.77
C ALA A 90 -3.90 11.84 8.19
N PHE A 91 -4.60 11.03 9.00
CA PHE A 91 -4.90 11.34 10.39
C PHE A 91 -3.64 11.45 11.26
N LEU A 92 -2.66 10.57 11.08
CA LEU A 92 -1.38 10.66 11.80
C LEU A 92 -0.55 11.87 11.34
N LEU A 93 -0.50 12.13 10.03
CA LEU A 93 0.22 13.28 9.49
C LEU A 93 -0.33 14.59 10.04
N GLN A 94 -1.64 14.72 10.27
CA GLN A 94 -2.21 15.93 10.88
C GLN A 94 -1.72 16.18 12.31
N GLN A 95 -1.27 15.15 13.03
CA GLN A 95 -0.78 15.25 14.40
C GLN A 95 0.73 15.46 14.48
N GLN A 96 1.46 15.25 13.38
CA GLN A 96 2.90 15.45 13.30
C GLN A 96 3.24 16.90 12.95
N SER A 97 4.33 17.38 13.55
CA SER A 97 4.98 18.63 13.15
C SER A 97 5.64 18.50 11.77
N PHE A 98 5.96 19.65 11.17
CA PHE A 98 6.69 19.70 9.89
C PHE A 98 8.04 18.96 9.97
N LEU A 99 8.78 19.13 11.07
CA LEU A 99 10.09 18.50 11.26
C LEU A 99 9.96 16.98 11.38
N GLU A 100 9.02 16.47 12.19
CA GLU A 100 8.80 15.02 12.32
C GLU A 100 8.44 14.36 10.98
N LYS A 101 7.67 15.06 10.13
CA LYS A 101 7.37 14.58 8.77
C LYS A 101 8.62 14.52 7.90
N CYS A 102 9.46 15.55 7.96
CA CYS A 102 10.72 15.61 7.22
C CYS A 102 11.68 14.50 7.65
N GLU A 103 11.81 14.27 8.96
CA GLU A 103 12.62 13.18 9.53
C GLU A 103 12.13 11.81 9.03
N THR A 104 10.83 11.55 9.14
CA THR A 104 10.20 10.31 8.65
C THR A 104 10.43 10.10 7.15
N TRP A 105 10.34 11.17 6.36
CA TRP A 105 10.57 11.12 4.93
C TRP A 105 12.04 10.89 4.58
N MET A 106 12.96 11.50 5.32
CA MET A 106 14.40 11.35 5.10
C MET A 106 14.89 9.95 5.47
N GLU A 107 14.42 9.39 6.60
CA GLU A 107 14.69 7.99 6.96
C GLU A 107 14.22 7.05 5.85
N PHE A 108 13.03 7.30 5.30
CA PHE A 108 12.50 6.51 4.19
C PHE A 108 13.37 6.61 2.92
N LEU A 109 13.84 7.80 2.57
CA LEU A 109 14.70 7.98 1.39
C LEU A 109 16.04 7.26 1.56
N LEU A 110 16.66 7.34 2.74
CA LEU A 110 17.91 6.63 3.02
C LEU A 110 17.74 5.11 2.86
N GLN A 111 16.69 4.54 3.47
CA GLN A 111 16.40 3.11 3.35
C GLN A 111 16.08 2.71 1.90
N THR A 112 15.42 3.60 1.15
CA THR A 112 15.13 3.43 -0.27
C THR A 112 16.40 3.38 -1.12
N GLU A 113 17.33 4.31 -0.91
CA GLU A 113 18.60 4.36 -1.63
C GLU A 113 19.41 3.09 -1.39
N GLU A 114 19.47 2.60 -0.15
CA GLU A 114 20.14 1.34 0.19
C GLU A 114 19.49 0.14 -0.53
N ASN A 115 18.15 0.05 -0.53
CA ASN A 115 17.42 -1.03 -1.18
C ASN A 115 17.58 -1.02 -2.72
N LEU A 116 17.79 0.15 -3.31
CA LEU A 116 17.97 0.32 -4.76
C LEU A 116 19.43 0.15 -5.21
N ALA A 117 20.40 0.19 -4.29
CA ALA A 117 21.82 0.04 -4.60
C ALA A 117 22.24 -1.40 -4.97
N VAL A 118 21.30 -2.35 -4.98
CA VAL A 118 21.54 -3.77 -5.27
C VAL A 118 21.84 -3.99 -6.76
N GLU A 119 22.90 -4.74 -7.07
CA GLU A 119 23.27 -5.09 -8.44
C GLU A 119 22.20 -5.96 -9.13
N ILE A 120 22.12 -5.88 -10.46
CA ILE A 120 21.21 -6.71 -11.26
C ILE A 120 21.73 -8.15 -11.27
N SER A 121 20.86 -9.08 -10.89
CA SER A 121 21.17 -10.50 -10.87
C SER A 121 21.52 -11.06 -12.25
N GLY A 122 22.60 -11.85 -12.33
CA GLY A 122 23.06 -12.45 -13.60
C GLY A 122 22.32 -13.71 -14.05
N ASN A 123 21.31 -14.19 -13.30
CA ASN A 123 20.56 -15.40 -13.64
C ASN A 123 19.04 -15.16 -13.56
N MET A 124 18.27 -15.90 -14.36
CA MET A 124 16.82 -15.70 -14.51
C MET A 124 16.03 -15.87 -13.21
N GLN A 125 16.42 -16.83 -12.36
CA GLN A 125 15.71 -17.10 -11.12
C GLN A 125 15.84 -15.91 -10.16
N SER A 126 17.08 -15.50 -9.88
CA SER A 126 17.35 -14.35 -9.00
C SER A 126 16.81 -13.05 -9.59
N LEU A 127 16.84 -12.88 -10.91
CA LEU A 127 16.26 -11.72 -11.58
C LEU A 127 14.73 -11.65 -11.39
N THR A 128 14.05 -12.79 -11.43
CA THR A 128 12.60 -12.87 -11.18
C THR A 128 12.26 -12.52 -9.73
N GLU A 129 13.07 -12.97 -8.78
CA GLU A 129 12.93 -12.63 -7.36
C GLU A 129 13.20 -11.12 -7.14
N GLN A 130 14.23 -10.58 -7.76
CA GLN A 130 14.57 -9.15 -7.73
C GLN A 130 13.45 -8.29 -8.32
N GLN A 131 12.83 -8.71 -9.43
CA GLN A 131 11.68 -8.02 -10.02
C GLN A 131 10.50 -7.98 -9.04
N LYS A 132 10.15 -9.11 -8.41
CA LYS A 132 9.05 -9.15 -7.42
C LYS A 132 9.32 -8.24 -6.22
N ALA A 133 10.55 -8.22 -5.72
CA ALA A 133 10.96 -7.31 -4.66
C ALA A 133 10.81 -5.84 -5.10
N HIS A 134 11.18 -5.53 -6.35
CA HIS A 134 11.06 -4.19 -6.90
C HIS A 134 9.59 -3.75 -7.09
N GLU A 135 8.70 -4.64 -7.55
CA GLU A 135 7.26 -4.37 -7.67
C GLU A 135 6.62 -4.09 -6.29
N LEU A 136 6.98 -4.88 -5.27
CA LEU A 136 6.57 -4.64 -3.89
C LEU A 136 7.08 -3.30 -3.35
N PHE A 137 8.34 -2.98 -3.66
CA PHE A 137 8.94 -1.71 -3.31
C PHE A 137 8.21 -0.53 -3.96
N GLN A 138 7.78 -0.63 -5.23
CA GLN A 138 6.96 0.39 -5.89
C GLN A 138 5.61 0.59 -5.20
N ALA A 139 4.95 -0.49 -4.78
CA ALA A 139 3.71 -0.39 -4.00
C ALA A 139 3.94 0.31 -2.65
N GLU A 140 5.06 0.04 -1.99
CA GLU A 140 5.46 0.75 -0.77
C GLU A 140 5.73 2.24 -1.01
N MET A 141 6.48 2.60 -2.05
CA MET A 141 6.71 4.00 -2.44
C MET A 141 5.39 4.76 -2.61
N PHE A 142 4.42 4.17 -3.32
CA PHE A 142 3.11 4.79 -3.54
C PHE A 142 2.38 5.04 -2.22
N SER A 143 2.45 4.09 -1.28
CA SER A 143 1.84 4.24 0.06
C SER A 143 2.43 5.39 0.90
N ARG A 144 3.55 6.00 0.48
CA ARG A 144 4.19 7.11 1.18
C ARG A 144 4.06 8.46 0.50
N GLN A 145 3.42 8.54 -0.67
CA GLN A 145 3.20 9.82 -1.37
C GLN A 145 2.49 10.86 -0.50
N GLN A 146 1.57 10.46 0.36
CA GLN A 146 0.85 11.42 1.21
C GLN A 146 1.76 12.15 2.19
N ILE A 147 2.86 11.51 2.63
CA ILE A 147 3.86 12.14 3.51
C ILE A 147 4.51 13.32 2.78
N LEU A 148 5.01 13.07 1.56
CA LEU A 148 5.59 14.11 0.71
C LEU A 148 4.61 15.26 0.44
N HIS A 149 3.36 14.94 0.09
CA HIS A 149 2.34 15.96 -0.15
C HIS A 149 2.03 16.77 1.12
N SER A 150 2.01 16.15 2.30
CA SER A 150 1.84 16.87 3.56
C SER A 150 3.01 17.80 3.85
N ILE A 151 4.25 17.37 3.59
CA ILE A 151 5.44 18.22 3.77
C ILE A 151 5.36 19.44 2.86
N ILE A 152 5.03 19.25 1.59
CA ILE A 152 4.90 20.36 0.62
C ILE A 152 3.82 21.35 1.10
N SER A 153 2.65 20.84 1.51
CA SER A 153 1.54 21.67 1.98
C SER A 153 1.89 22.47 3.24
N ASP A 154 2.56 21.84 4.20
CA ASP A 154 2.98 22.51 5.44
C ASP A 154 4.08 23.54 5.16
N GLY A 155 5.08 23.21 4.34
CA GLY A 155 6.13 24.16 3.94
C GLY A 155 5.59 25.38 3.22
N GLN A 156 4.63 25.20 2.31
CA GLN A 156 3.92 26.32 1.66
C GLN A 156 3.20 27.20 2.67
N ARG A 157 2.47 26.61 3.62
CA ARG A 157 1.77 27.35 4.68
C ARG A 157 2.72 28.14 5.58
N MET A 158 3.87 27.56 5.93
CA MET A 158 4.88 28.23 6.77
C MET A 158 5.50 29.42 6.05
N LEU A 159 5.77 29.29 4.73
CA LEU A 159 6.25 30.39 3.89
C LEU A 159 5.25 31.55 3.83
N GLU A 160 3.96 31.24 3.63
CA GLU A 160 2.89 32.25 3.63
C GLU A 160 2.75 32.98 4.98
N GLN A 161 3.07 32.31 6.08
CA GLN A 161 2.98 32.85 7.44
C GLN A 161 4.25 33.61 7.88
N GLY A 162 5.30 33.65 7.06
CA GLY A 162 6.57 34.31 7.40
C GLY A 162 7.34 33.65 8.54
N GLN A 163 7.12 32.35 8.80
CA GLN A 163 7.81 31.58 9.84
C GLN A 163 9.17 31.02 9.39
N VAL A 164 9.80 31.65 8.39
CA VAL A 164 11.15 31.30 7.98
C VAL A 164 12.08 32.28 8.69
N ASP A 165 12.60 31.87 9.85
CA ASP A 165 13.72 32.61 10.46
C ASP A 165 14.93 32.49 9.51
N ASP A 166 15.51 33.65 9.16
CA ASP A 166 16.70 33.82 8.32
C ASP A 166 17.96 33.11 8.87
#